data_AF-A0A9R0R0Z5-F1
#
_entry.id   AF-A0A9R0R0Z5-F1
#
_cell.length_a   1.000
_cell.length_b   1.000
_cell.length_c   1.000
_cell.angle_alpha   90.00
_cell.angle_beta   90.00
_cell.angle_gamma   90.00
#
_symmetry.space_group_name_H-M   'P 1'
#
loop_
_entity.id
_entity.type
_entity.pdbx_description
1 polymer ?
#
loop_
_entity_poly.entity_id
_entity_poly.type
_entity_poly.pdbx_seq_one_letter_code
_entity_poly.pdbx_strand_id
1 'polypeptide(L)'
;MASKRILKELKDLQKDPPTSCSAGPAGEDMFHWQATIMGPPDSPYAGGVFLVNIHFPPDYPFKPPKVSFKTKVFHPNINSNGSICLDILKEQWSPALTISKVILVTILIFYLSCSLSVPC
;
A
#
# COMPACT_ATOMS: atom_id res chain seq x y z
N MET A 1 -7.29 16.13 13.74
CA MET A 1 -7.57 14.72 14.13
C MET A 1 -6.83 13.74 13.24
N ALA A 2 -6.81 13.94 11.91
CA ALA A 2 -6.02 13.16 10.95
C ALA A 2 -4.53 13.01 11.33
N SER A 3 -3.86 14.12 11.63
CA SER A 3 -2.42 14.12 12.00
C SER A 3 -2.09 13.25 13.21
N LYS A 4 -2.92 13.26 14.26
CA LYS A 4 -2.76 12.38 15.44
C LYS A 4 -2.89 10.90 15.06
N ARG A 5 -3.82 10.57 14.15
CA ARG A 5 -4.02 9.21 13.66
C ARG A 5 -2.82 8.75 12.82
N ILE A 6 -2.37 9.58 11.88
CA ILE A 6 -1.21 9.31 11.02
C ILE A 6 0.06 9.10 11.86
N LEU A 7 0.31 9.96 12.84
CA LEU A 7 1.45 9.82 13.76
C LEU A 7 1.40 8.52 14.58
N LYS A 8 0.21 8.11 15.02
CA LYS A 8 0.04 6.83 15.72
C LYS A 8 0.39 5.66 14.80
N GLU A 9 -0.16 5.66 13.59
CA GLU A 9 0.12 4.59 12.61
C GLU A 9 1.59 4.54 12.19
N LEU A 10 2.26 5.69 12.09
CA LEU A 10 3.70 5.74 11.84
C LEU A 10 4.49 5.05 12.96
N LYS A 11 4.14 5.34 14.23
CA LYS A 11 4.79 4.69 15.38
C LYS A 11 4.52 3.19 15.41
N ASP A 12 3.29 2.78 15.09
CA ASP A 12 2.92 1.37 15.05
C ASP A 12 3.71 0.63 13.93
N LEU A 13 3.87 1.24 12.75
CA LEU A 13 4.71 0.72 11.67
C LEU A 13 6.20 0.66 12.01
N GLN A 14 6.72 1.65 12.74
CA GLN A 14 8.12 1.66 13.19
C GLN A 14 8.38 0.58 14.25
N LYS A 15 7.36 0.27 15.06
CA LYS A 15 7.45 -0.77 16.11
C LYS A 15 7.36 -2.18 15.53
N ASP A 16 6.49 -2.38 14.55
CA ASP A 16 6.26 -3.66 13.89
C ASP A 16 6.26 -3.46 12.35
N PRO A 17 7.45 -3.36 11.73
CA PRO A 17 7.53 -3.19 10.30
C PRO A 17 7.13 -4.49 9.59
N PRO A 18 6.23 -4.44 8.59
CA PRO A 18 5.86 -5.62 7.82
C PRO A 18 7.09 -6.22 7.12
N THR A 19 7.25 -7.54 7.19
CA THR A 19 8.32 -8.26 6.50
C THR A 19 8.32 -7.89 5.02
N SER A 20 9.48 -7.51 4.49
CA SER A 20 9.66 -7.10 3.09
C SER A 20 9.01 -5.78 2.69
N CYS A 21 8.61 -4.92 3.65
CA CYS A 21 8.14 -3.58 3.34
C CYS A 21 8.65 -2.51 4.34
N SER A 22 9.01 -1.34 3.80
CA SER A 22 9.30 -0.14 4.57
C SER A 22 8.32 0.96 4.16
N ALA A 23 7.80 1.74 5.11
CA ALA A 23 6.92 2.87 4.82
C ALA A 23 7.15 4.02 5.79
N GLY A 24 7.08 5.26 5.28
CA GLY A 24 7.23 6.45 6.10
C GLY A 24 6.96 7.74 5.32
N PRO A 25 6.97 8.90 6.01
CA PRO A 25 6.76 10.20 5.37
C PRO A 25 7.85 10.52 4.34
N ALA A 26 7.44 11.08 3.21
CA ALA A 26 8.31 11.54 2.15
C ALA A 26 8.74 12.98 2.45
N GLY A 27 9.81 13.14 3.24
CA GLY A 27 10.33 14.44 3.66
C GLY A 27 9.58 15.01 4.87
N GLU A 28 9.25 16.29 4.83
CA GLU A 28 8.63 17.01 5.97
C GLU A 28 7.09 16.87 6.00
N ASP A 29 6.47 16.45 4.90
CA ASP A 29 5.01 16.33 4.83
C ASP A 29 4.53 14.97 5.35
N MET A 30 3.90 15.01 6.53
CA MET A 30 3.30 13.85 7.17
C MET A 30 2.09 13.26 6.43
N PHE A 31 1.49 14.00 5.49
CA PHE A 31 0.37 13.53 4.67
C PHE A 31 0.82 12.88 3.35
N HIS A 32 2.11 12.86 3.07
CA HIS A 32 2.68 12.18 1.92
C HIS A 32 3.66 11.14 2.40
N TRP A 33 3.35 9.86 2.18
CA TRP A 33 4.22 8.76 2.54
C TRP A 33 4.73 8.06 1.29
N GLN A 34 5.92 7.48 1.44
CA GLN A 34 6.50 6.57 0.48
C GLN A 34 6.71 5.22 1.18
N ALA A 35 6.30 4.17 0.48
CA ALA A 35 6.57 2.80 0.88
C ALA A 35 7.42 2.10 -0.20
N THR A 36 8.28 1.20 0.25
CA THR A 36 9.07 0.32 -0.59
C THR A 36 8.66 -1.11 -0.26
N ILE A 37 8.14 -1.81 -1.25
CA ILE A 37 7.72 -3.20 -1.14
C ILE A 37 8.69 -4.06 -1.94
N MET A 38 9.30 -5.05 -1.29
CA MET A 38 10.08 -6.06 -1.98
C MET A 38 9.14 -7.11 -2.56
N GLY A 39 9.35 -7.43 -3.82
CA GLY A 39 8.60 -8.47 -4.51
C GLY A 39 8.73 -9.81 -3.81
N PRO A 40 7.63 -10.49 -3.47
CA PRO A 40 7.67 -11.78 -2.80
C PRO A 40 8.47 -12.84 -3.57
N PRO A 41 9.29 -13.66 -2.88
CA PRO A 41 10.11 -14.69 -3.53
C PRO A 41 9.27 -15.77 -4.24
N ASP A 42 8.05 -16.02 -3.77
CA ASP A 42 7.11 -17.01 -4.33
C ASP A 42 6.09 -16.37 -5.29
N SER A 43 6.51 -15.35 -6.04
CA SER A 43 5.67 -14.64 -7.01
C SER A 43 6.47 -14.29 -8.26
N PRO A 44 5.83 -14.00 -9.40
CA PRO A 44 6.54 -13.54 -10.60
C PRO A 44 7.24 -12.17 -10.40
N TYR A 45 7.00 -11.53 -9.27
CA TYR A 45 7.60 -10.26 -8.88
C TYR A 45 8.85 -10.42 -8.01
N ALA A 46 9.29 -11.65 -7.74
CA ALA A 46 10.45 -11.97 -6.92
C ALA A 46 11.70 -11.17 -7.34
N GLY A 47 12.39 -10.60 -6.35
CA GLY A 47 13.58 -9.76 -6.56
C GLY A 47 13.28 -8.34 -7.08
N GLY A 48 12.01 -8.01 -7.36
CA GLY A 48 11.59 -6.66 -7.72
C GLY A 48 11.53 -5.71 -6.52
N VAL A 49 11.73 -4.41 -6.78
CA VAL A 49 11.58 -3.33 -5.79
C VAL A 49 10.48 -2.38 -6.26
N PHE A 50 9.38 -2.33 -5.50
CA PHE A 50 8.18 -1.57 -5.86
C PHE A 50 8.02 -0.37 -4.94
N LEU A 51 8.18 0.82 -5.52
CA LEU A 51 7.94 2.07 -4.82
C LEU A 51 6.44 2.40 -4.90
N VAL A 52 5.86 2.70 -3.75
CA VAL A 52 4.45 3.05 -3.58
C VAL A 52 4.36 4.43 -2.92
N ASN A 53 3.55 5.30 -3.49
CA ASN A 53 3.18 6.58 -2.89
C ASN A 53 1.82 6.46 -2.21
N ILE A 54 1.72 7.02 -1.01
CA ILE A 54 0.50 7.05 -0.20
C ILE A 54 0.23 8.52 0.13
N HIS A 55 -0.91 9.04 -0.30
CA HIS A 55 -1.32 10.40 -0.01
C HIS A 55 -2.59 10.40 0.84
N PHE A 56 -2.50 10.99 2.03
CA PHE A 56 -3.60 11.08 2.98
C PHE A 56 -4.45 12.31 2.70
N PRO A 57 -5.77 12.19 2.52
CA PRO A 57 -6.64 13.35 2.46
C PRO A 57 -6.74 14.04 3.83
N PRO A 58 -7.11 15.34 3.87
CA PRO A 58 -7.31 16.06 5.13
C PRO A 58 -8.42 15.44 6.01
N ASP A 59 -9.37 14.74 5.39
CA ASP A 59 -10.49 14.06 6.05
C ASP A 59 -10.15 12.65 6.55
N TYR A 60 -8.88 12.22 6.48
CA TYR A 60 -8.46 10.91 6.97
C TYR A 60 -8.73 10.77 8.49
N PRO A 61 -9.26 9.63 8.97
CA PRO A 61 -9.51 8.34 8.30
C PRO A 61 -10.91 8.17 7.70
N PHE A 62 -11.75 9.21 7.64
CA PHE A 62 -13.10 9.11 7.07
C PHE A 62 -13.10 8.93 5.56
N LYS A 63 -12.07 9.46 4.88
CA LYS A 63 -11.78 9.18 3.47
C LYS A 63 -10.55 8.29 3.33
N PRO A 64 -10.53 7.38 2.33
CA PRO A 64 -9.38 6.52 2.07
C PRO A 64 -8.15 7.33 1.63
N PRO A 65 -6.93 6.84 1.92
CA PRO A 65 -5.72 7.38 1.35
C PRO A 65 -5.64 6.98 -0.14
N LYS A 66 -5.03 7.84 -0.94
CA LYS A 66 -4.72 7.52 -2.34
C LYS A 66 -3.40 6.75 -2.37
N VAL A 67 -3.43 5.52 -2.87
CA VAL A 67 -2.25 4.65 -3.00
C VAL A 67 -1.97 4.40 -4.47
N SER A 68 -0.73 4.65 -4.89
CA SER A 68 -0.28 4.40 -6.25
C SER A 68 1.15 3.90 -6.31
N PHE A 69 1.41 2.96 -7.23
CA PHE A 69 2.76 2.51 -7.54
C PHE A 69 3.48 3.55 -8.39
N LYS A 70 4.67 3.95 -7.95
CA LYS A 70 5.62 4.75 -8.72
C LYS A 70 6.40 3.88 -9.70
N THR A 71 6.72 2.64 -9.30
CA THR A 71 7.29 1.64 -10.21
C THR A 71 6.18 1.10 -11.12
N LYS A 72 6.46 0.88 -12.41
CA LYS A 72 5.49 0.22 -13.31
C LYS A 72 5.32 -1.25 -12.91
N VAL A 73 4.09 -1.66 -12.65
CA VAL A 73 3.74 -3.04 -12.29
C VAL A 73 2.66 -3.54 -13.23
N PHE A 74 2.89 -4.71 -13.82
CA PHE A 74 1.91 -5.37 -14.66
C PHE A 74 1.08 -6.32 -13.80
N HIS A 75 -0.06 -5.86 -13.29
CA HIS A 75 -0.96 -6.65 -12.46
C HIS A 75 -2.42 -6.29 -12.75
N PRO A 76 -3.39 -7.23 -12.77
CA PRO A 76 -4.79 -6.95 -13.08
C PRO A 76 -5.43 -5.87 -12.19
N ASN A 77 -5.02 -5.82 -10.92
CA ASN A 77 -5.49 -4.82 -9.95
C ASN A 77 -4.67 -3.51 -9.95
N ILE A 78 -3.71 -3.33 -10.86
CA ILE A 78 -2.88 -2.12 -10.97
C ILE A 78 -3.05 -1.52 -12.35
N ASN A 79 -3.55 -0.29 -12.41
CA ASN A 79 -3.73 0.42 -13.67
C ASN A 79 -2.39 0.89 -14.25
N SER A 80 -2.40 1.28 -15.54
CA SER A 80 -1.21 1.82 -16.23
C SER A 80 -0.63 3.08 -15.58
N ASN A 81 -1.44 3.82 -14.81
CA ASN A 81 -1.02 4.98 -14.02
C ASN A 81 -0.52 4.62 -12.60
N GLY A 82 -0.41 3.32 -12.29
CA GLY A 82 0.02 2.80 -10.98
C GLY A 82 -1.06 2.82 -9.90
N SER A 83 -2.27 3.31 -10.18
CA SER A 83 -3.37 3.30 -9.21
C SER A 83 -3.82 1.89 -8.90
N ILE A 84 -4.04 1.61 -7.61
CA ILE A 84 -4.48 0.31 -7.14
C ILE A 84 -6.02 0.24 -7.15
N CYS A 85 -6.57 -0.77 -7.81
CA CYS A 85 -8.00 -1.04 -7.85
C CYS A 85 -8.38 -2.12 -6.82
N LEU A 86 -8.51 -1.69 -5.56
CA LEU A 86 -8.99 -2.52 -4.46
C LEU A 86 -10.25 -1.89 -3.85
N ASP A 87 -11.27 -2.71 -3.59
CA ASP A 87 -12.54 -2.21 -3.04
C ASP A 87 -12.39 -1.59 -1.66
N ILE A 88 -11.42 -2.08 -0.86
CA ILE A 88 -11.07 -1.51 0.44
C ILE A 88 -10.54 -0.08 0.36
N LEU A 89 -10.01 0.36 -0.80
CA LEU A 89 -9.56 1.74 -1.04
C LEU A 89 -10.64 2.61 -1.71
N LYS A 90 -11.83 2.04 -1.92
CA LYS A 90 -12.97 2.69 -2.56
C LYS A 90 -14.21 2.59 -1.66
N GLU A 91 -15.11 1.70 -2.01
CA GLU A 91 -16.47 1.57 -1.46
C GLU A 91 -16.52 0.74 -0.18
N GLN A 92 -15.53 -0.12 0.06
CA GLN A 92 -15.37 -0.90 1.29
C GLN A 92 -14.39 -0.24 2.29
N TRP A 93 -14.01 1.02 2.08
CA TRP A 93 -13.15 1.73 3.02
C TRP A 93 -13.86 1.92 4.36
N SER A 94 -13.16 1.57 5.44
CA SER A 94 -13.61 1.82 6.81
C SER A 94 -12.55 2.61 7.57
N PRO A 95 -12.92 3.61 8.39
CA PRO A 95 -11.99 4.33 9.25
C PRO A 95 -11.22 3.46 10.25
N ALA A 96 -11.69 2.22 10.46
CA ALA A 96 -11.00 1.21 11.27
C ALA A 96 -9.78 0.60 10.57
N LEU A 97 -9.69 0.71 9.24
CA LEU A 97 -8.53 0.24 8.47
C LEU A 97 -7.32 1.16 8.71
N THR A 98 -6.14 0.53 8.80
CA THR A 98 -4.84 1.19 8.98
C THR A 98 -3.98 1.03 7.73
N ILE A 99 -2.97 1.87 7.60
CA ILE A 99 -1.97 1.82 6.55
C ILE A 99 -1.19 0.51 6.59
N SER A 100 -0.88 -0.02 7.76
CA SER A 100 -0.28 -1.36 7.87
C SER A 100 -1.16 -2.42 7.21
N LYS A 101 -2.48 -2.34 7.37
CA LYS A 101 -3.41 -3.27 6.71
C LYS A 101 -3.48 -3.03 5.20
N VAL A 102 -3.50 -1.77 4.75
CA VAL A 102 -3.47 -1.42 3.32
C VAL A 102 -2.21 -1.93 2.64
N ILE A 103 -1.04 -1.72 3.25
CA ILE A 103 0.25 -2.22 2.78
C ILE A 103 0.21 -3.75 2.72
N LEU A 104 -0.27 -4.40 3.78
CA LEU A 104 -0.36 -5.87 3.82
C LEU A 104 -1.24 -6.41 2.69
N VAL A 105 -2.41 -5.80 2.43
CA VAL A 105 -3.26 -6.21 1.28
C VAL A 105 -2.57 -5.93 -0.05
N THR A 106 -1.82 -4.82 -0.15
CA THR A 106 -1.01 -4.49 -1.34
C THR A 106 0.13 -5.49 -1.56
N ILE A 107 0.66 -6.12 -0.50
CA ILE A 107 1.60 -7.22 -0.63
C ILE A 107 0.88 -8.50 -1.07
N LEU A 108 -0.30 -8.77 -0.49
CA LEU A 108 -1.08 -9.97 -0.79
C LEU A 108 -1.56 -10.04 -2.25
N ILE A 109 -1.80 -8.92 -2.93
CA ILE A 109 -2.17 -8.95 -4.36
C ILE A 109 -1.08 -9.61 -5.23
N PHE A 110 0.21 -9.47 -4.87
CA PHE A 110 1.31 -10.12 -5.58
C PHE A 110 1.30 -11.64 -5.43
N TYR A 111 0.72 -12.17 -4.34
CA TYR A 111 0.55 -13.61 -4.12
C TYR A 111 -0.73 -14.14 -4.75
N LEU A 112 -1.81 -13.35 -4.76
CA LEU A 112 -3.09 -13.75 -5.34
C LEU A 112 -2.99 -14.04 -6.85
N SER A 113 -2.09 -13.35 -7.55
CA SER A 113 -1.76 -13.65 -8.96
C SER A 113 -1.15 -15.05 -9.16
N CYS A 114 -0.62 -15.70 -8.12
CA CYS A 114 -0.11 -17.07 -8.19
C CYS A 114 -1.21 -18.14 -7.99
N SER A 115 -2.31 -17.80 -7.30
CA SER A 115 -3.42 -18.74 -7.05
C SER A 115 -4.38 -18.89 -8.23
N LEU A 116 -4.41 -17.92 -9.13
CA LEU A 116 -5.03 -18.06 -10.44
C LEU A 116 -3.95 -18.60 -11.39
N SER A 117 -3.81 -19.92 -11.41
CA SER A 117 -3.37 -20.64 -12.60
C SER A 117 -4.33 -20.30 -13.75
N VAL A 118 -4.19 -19.10 -14.32
CA VAL A 118 -4.68 -18.80 -15.66
C VAL A 118 -3.64 -19.43 -16.56
N PRO A 119 -3.93 -20.55 -17.23
CA PRO A 119 -3.01 -21.08 -18.22
C PRO A 119 -2.84 -20.01 -19.31
N CYS A 120 -1.59 -19.63 -19.57
CA CYS A 120 -1.24 -19.06 -20.86
C CYS A 120 -1.54 -20.09 -21.96
#